data_AF-A0A5B8VSJ1-F1
#
_entry.id   AF-A0A5B8VSJ1-F1
#
_cell.length_a   1.000
_cell.length_b   1.000
_cell.length_c   1.000
_cell.angle_alpha   90.00
_cell.angle_beta   90.00
_cell.angle_gamma   90.00
#
_symmetry.space_group_name_H-M   'P 1'
#
loop_
_entity.id
_entity.type
_entity.pdbx_description
1 polymer ?
#
loop_
_entity_poly.entity_id
_entity_poly.type
_entity_poly.pdbx_seq_one_letter_code
_entity_poly.pdbx_strand_id
1 'polypeptide(L)'
;MADAYLCKDGLPINKSPEFEGYDSCRSEFYNRDPRMTQSIIMPATKIIRPQFDTYQPQWPGVDNNRNVNSGYMLYKFISEEPTPGDGGGEFDWNILRYAEVLLIYAEAKFERNNQISDADLNISINALRSRVGMPALTNSFVQANGLDMRTEIRRERMVELAFEGFRWDDLRRWKTAETELPKSQLSIKVTGTQWDSKKITLDGSSYTSYFYDLGEGQLENGCKVLQPASQRTFDPEKNYLLPIPTKQISLNDSLEQNPKW
;
A
#
# COMPACT_ATOMS: atom_id res chain seq x y z
N MET A 1 -1.08 -4.44 1.53
CA MET A 1 -1.03 -2.95 1.55
C MET A 1 -2.42 -2.37 1.66
N ALA A 2 -3.38 -2.82 0.83
CA ALA A 2 -4.78 -2.37 0.92
C ALA A 2 -5.38 -2.52 2.34
N ASP A 3 -5.08 -3.61 3.04
CA ASP A 3 -5.50 -3.81 4.44
C ASP A 3 -4.90 -2.81 5.45
N ALA A 4 -3.84 -2.08 5.09
CA ALA A 4 -3.21 -1.10 5.97
C ALA A 4 -3.99 0.23 6.04
N TYR A 5 -4.83 0.53 5.04
CA TYR A 5 -5.74 1.66 5.12
C TYR A 5 -6.80 1.36 6.18
N LEU A 6 -7.01 2.26 7.13
CA LEU A 6 -7.98 2.03 8.20
C LEU A 6 -9.41 2.19 7.66
N CYS A 7 -10.40 1.72 8.41
CA CYS A 7 -11.78 2.11 8.21
C CYS A 7 -12.01 3.55 8.68
N LYS A 8 -13.15 4.15 8.29
CA LYS A 8 -13.47 5.57 8.56
C LYS A 8 -13.52 5.91 10.05
N ASP A 9 -13.73 4.91 10.90
CA ASP A 9 -13.71 5.00 12.36
C ASP A 9 -12.28 4.95 12.95
N GLY A 10 -11.26 4.82 12.10
CA GLY A 10 -9.86 4.73 12.50
C GLY A 10 -9.43 3.33 12.93
N LEU A 11 -10.27 2.30 12.79
CA LEU A 11 -9.93 0.93 13.15
C LEU A 11 -9.44 0.11 11.94
N PRO A 12 -8.55 -0.87 12.14
CA PRO A 12 -8.19 -1.83 11.11
C PRO A 12 -9.40 -2.67 10.65
N ILE A 13 -9.36 -3.18 9.42
CA ILE A 13 -10.48 -3.93 8.80
C ILE A 13 -10.92 -5.17 9.59
N ASN A 14 -10.04 -5.76 10.40
CA ASN A 14 -10.34 -6.94 11.22
C ASN A 14 -10.93 -6.58 12.61
N LYS A 15 -11.12 -5.30 12.90
CA LYS A 15 -11.69 -4.78 14.16
C LYS A 15 -12.87 -3.84 13.93
N SER A 16 -12.93 -3.19 12.76
CA SER A 16 -13.98 -2.23 12.45
C SER A 16 -15.28 -2.90 12.01
N PRO A 17 -16.44 -2.51 12.57
CA PRO A 17 -17.75 -2.89 12.02
C PRO A 17 -18.10 -2.12 10.74
N GLU A 18 -17.35 -1.07 10.39
CA GLU A 18 -17.56 -0.24 9.19
C GLU A 18 -16.97 -0.85 7.92
N PHE A 19 -16.23 -1.96 8.03
CA PHE A 19 -15.66 -2.62 6.87
C PHE A 19 -16.75 -3.35 6.07
N GLU A 20 -17.04 -2.84 4.87
CA GLU A 20 -18.08 -3.37 3.97
C GLU A 20 -17.71 -4.71 3.29
N GLY A 21 -16.59 -5.31 3.67
CA GLY A 21 -16.17 -6.62 3.17
C GLY A 21 -15.72 -6.59 1.71
N TYR A 22 -15.97 -7.69 1.00
CA TYR A 22 -15.40 -7.94 -0.34
C TYR A 22 -16.45 -8.36 -1.38
N ASP A 23 -17.74 -8.27 -1.06
CA ASP A 23 -18.81 -8.86 -1.89
C ASP A 23 -18.82 -8.29 -3.32
N SER A 24 -18.70 -6.97 -3.46
CA SER A 24 -18.58 -6.28 -4.75
C SER A 24 -17.14 -5.86 -5.03
N CYS A 25 -16.85 -5.55 -6.30
CA CYS A 25 -15.55 -5.00 -6.71
C CYS A 25 -15.17 -3.69 -6.00
N ARG A 26 -16.15 -2.93 -5.46
CA ARG A 26 -15.93 -1.68 -4.73
C ARG A 26 -16.05 -1.80 -3.21
N SER A 27 -16.59 -2.91 -2.68
CA SER A 27 -16.90 -3.06 -1.25
C SER A 27 -15.71 -2.75 -0.36
N GLU A 28 -14.52 -3.24 -0.71
CA GLU A 28 -13.31 -3.02 0.08
C GLU A 28 -12.94 -1.53 0.21
N PHE A 29 -13.36 -0.68 -0.74
CA PHE A 29 -13.01 0.74 -0.79
C PHE A 29 -13.98 1.65 -0.03
N TYR A 30 -15.15 1.14 0.37
CA TYR A 30 -16.13 1.93 1.10
C TYR A 30 -15.81 2.02 2.59
N ASN A 31 -16.15 3.17 3.19
CA ASN A 31 -15.88 3.46 4.61
C ASN A 31 -14.40 3.24 4.99
N ARG A 32 -13.47 3.58 4.09
CA ARG A 32 -12.02 3.50 4.30
C ARG A 32 -11.40 4.88 4.45
N ASP A 33 -10.15 4.89 4.90
CA ASP A 33 -9.27 6.06 4.85
C ASP A 33 -9.27 6.65 3.43
N PRO A 34 -9.62 7.94 3.24
CA PRO A 34 -9.70 8.56 1.92
C PRO A 34 -8.39 8.48 1.11
N ARG A 35 -7.23 8.30 1.77
CA ARG A 35 -5.95 8.10 1.09
C ARG A 35 -5.89 6.79 0.30
N MET A 36 -6.75 5.82 0.60
CA MET A 36 -6.83 4.57 -0.16
C MET A 36 -7.18 4.84 -1.60
N THR A 37 -8.25 5.61 -1.86
CA THR A 37 -8.70 5.94 -3.22
C THR A 37 -7.88 7.05 -3.87
N GLN A 38 -7.07 7.79 -3.10
CA GLN A 38 -6.05 8.70 -3.65
C GLN A 38 -4.77 7.97 -4.08
N SER A 39 -4.51 6.80 -3.52
CA SER A 39 -3.31 6.01 -3.80
C SER A 39 -3.56 4.86 -4.76
N ILE A 40 -4.74 4.26 -4.69
CA ILE A 40 -5.15 3.09 -5.45
C ILE A 40 -6.47 3.42 -6.15
N ILE A 41 -6.55 3.16 -7.44
CA ILE A 41 -7.78 3.39 -8.20
C ILE A 41 -8.83 2.38 -7.78
N MET A 42 -9.93 2.88 -7.22
CA MET A 42 -11.14 2.08 -7.01
C MET A 42 -11.72 1.66 -8.38
N PRO A 43 -12.16 0.40 -8.54
CA PRO A 43 -12.73 -0.07 -9.80
C PRO A 43 -13.85 0.83 -10.33
N ALA A 44 -13.88 1.01 -11.65
CA ALA A 44 -14.76 1.91 -12.40
C ALA A 44 -14.67 3.40 -12.07
N THR A 45 -13.72 3.83 -11.22
CA THR A 45 -13.41 5.26 -11.13
C THR A 45 -12.97 5.74 -12.50
N LYS A 46 -13.62 6.80 -12.99
CA LYS A 46 -13.25 7.39 -14.27
C LYS A 46 -12.06 8.31 -14.05
N ILE A 47 -11.02 8.15 -14.85
CA ILE A 47 -9.83 9.02 -14.85
C ILE A 47 -9.53 9.49 -16.27
N ILE A 48 -8.75 10.56 -16.38
CA ILE A 48 -8.20 10.99 -17.67
C ILE A 48 -7.18 9.96 -18.14
N ARG A 49 -7.26 9.62 -19.42
CA ARG A 49 -6.29 8.77 -20.09
C ARG A 49 -5.78 9.50 -21.32
N PRO A 50 -4.46 9.53 -21.56
CA PRO A 50 -3.87 10.18 -22.74
C PRO A 50 -4.50 9.76 -24.08
N GLN A 51 -5.05 8.53 -24.15
CA GLN A 51 -5.64 7.98 -25.37
C GLN A 51 -7.10 8.42 -25.60
N PHE A 52 -7.73 9.14 -24.67
CA PHE A 52 -9.15 9.47 -24.71
C PHE A 52 -9.42 10.92 -24.30
N ASP A 53 -10.24 11.63 -25.06
CA ASP A 53 -10.65 13.02 -24.76
C ASP A 53 -11.65 13.13 -23.60
N THR A 54 -12.00 12.01 -22.96
CA THR A 54 -12.99 11.94 -21.88
C THR A 54 -12.55 10.96 -20.80
N TYR A 55 -13.02 11.20 -19.57
CA TYR A 55 -12.74 10.36 -18.42
C TYR A 55 -13.24 8.92 -18.66
N GLN A 56 -12.33 7.95 -18.62
CA GLN A 56 -12.63 6.54 -18.85
C GLN A 56 -12.64 5.75 -17.54
N PRO A 57 -13.62 4.86 -17.32
CA PRO A 57 -13.63 3.98 -16.15
C PRO A 57 -12.42 3.05 -16.19
N GLN A 58 -11.68 2.99 -15.08
CA GLN A 58 -10.54 2.07 -14.94
C GLN A 58 -10.94 0.77 -14.28
N TRP A 59 -10.41 -0.30 -14.83
CA TRP A 59 -10.71 -1.65 -14.37
C TRP A 59 -9.44 -2.46 -14.26
N PRO A 60 -9.18 -3.07 -13.10
CA PRO A 60 -8.12 -4.04 -13.01
C PRO A 60 -8.53 -5.29 -13.82
N GLY A 61 -7.64 -5.79 -14.68
CA GLY A 61 -7.76 -7.12 -15.28
C GLY A 61 -8.98 -7.30 -16.20
N VAL A 62 -9.45 -6.23 -16.85
CA VAL A 62 -10.61 -6.23 -17.77
C VAL A 62 -10.18 -5.75 -19.16
N ASP A 63 -10.90 -6.18 -20.20
CA ASP A 63 -10.77 -5.74 -21.59
C ASP A 63 -9.32 -5.69 -22.13
N ASN A 64 -8.64 -6.84 -22.02
CA ASN A 64 -7.27 -7.06 -22.49
C ASN A 64 -6.16 -6.28 -21.75
N ASN A 65 -6.48 -5.55 -20.67
CA ASN A 65 -5.49 -5.00 -19.76
C ASN A 65 -5.00 -6.06 -18.77
N ARG A 66 -4.20 -7.03 -19.27
CA ARG A 66 -3.66 -8.17 -18.51
C ARG A 66 -2.54 -7.80 -17.52
N ASN A 67 -2.30 -6.51 -17.29
CA ASN A 67 -1.07 -6.03 -16.66
C ASN A 67 -1.14 -5.86 -15.13
N VAL A 68 -2.29 -6.08 -14.49
CA VAL A 68 -2.46 -5.86 -13.05
C VAL A 68 -2.48 -7.18 -12.28
N ASN A 69 -1.30 -7.76 -12.09
CA ASN A 69 -1.14 -9.06 -11.41
C ASN A 69 -1.84 -9.09 -10.04
N SER A 70 -1.81 -7.99 -9.26
CA SER A 70 -2.43 -7.93 -7.93
C SER A 70 -3.91 -7.53 -7.92
N GLY A 71 -4.46 -7.06 -9.03
CA GLY A 71 -5.80 -6.46 -9.06
C GLY A 71 -5.98 -5.10 -8.40
N TYR A 72 -4.89 -4.49 -7.93
CA TYR A 72 -4.87 -3.08 -7.52
C TYR A 72 -4.11 -2.25 -8.56
N MET A 73 -4.64 -1.06 -8.88
CA MET A 73 -4.01 -0.10 -9.79
C MET A 73 -3.54 1.12 -9.00
N LEU A 74 -2.32 1.59 -9.26
CA LEU A 74 -1.80 2.82 -8.68
C LEU A 74 -2.61 4.02 -9.19
N TYR A 75 -2.90 4.99 -8.33
CA TYR A 75 -3.42 6.31 -8.73
C TYR A 75 -2.42 7.43 -8.41
N LYS A 76 -1.73 7.36 -7.26
CA LYS A 76 -0.73 8.36 -6.89
C LYS A 76 0.34 8.48 -7.97
N PHE A 77 0.71 9.72 -8.33
CA PHE A 77 1.64 10.07 -9.41
C PHE A 77 1.17 9.79 -10.83
N ILE A 78 -0.08 9.36 -11.04
CA ILE A 78 -0.66 9.41 -12.39
C ILE A 78 -1.02 10.85 -12.70
N SER A 79 -0.46 11.37 -13.79
CA SER A 79 -0.77 12.70 -14.30
C SER A 79 -2.21 12.75 -14.81
N GLU A 80 -2.92 13.82 -14.46
CA GLU A 80 -4.27 14.10 -14.97
C GLU A 80 -4.23 15.05 -16.18
N GLU A 81 -3.04 15.35 -16.69
CA GLU A 81 -2.88 16.17 -17.90
C GLU A 81 -3.42 15.42 -19.13
N PRO A 82 -4.24 16.08 -19.98
CA PRO A 82 -4.85 15.45 -21.15
C PRO A 82 -3.87 15.32 -22.33
N THR A 83 -2.55 15.31 -22.10
CA THR A 83 -1.55 15.33 -23.17
C THR A 83 -1.48 13.96 -23.87
N PRO A 84 -1.60 13.90 -25.22
CA PRO A 84 -1.90 12.66 -25.95
C PRO A 84 -0.67 11.78 -26.26
N GLY A 85 0.20 11.51 -25.28
CA GLY A 85 1.35 10.64 -25.51
C GLY A 85 2.09 10.12 -24.27
N ASP A 86 2.64 8.90 -24.40
CA ASP A 86 3.57 8.28 -23.45
C ASP A 86 4.88 9.08 -23.40
N GLY A 87 4.92 10.11 -22.55
CA GLY A 87 6.12 10.96 -22.35
C GLY A 87 5.85 12.43 -22.11
N GLY A 88 4.58 12.88 -22.15
CA GLY A 88 4.20 14.29 -21.92
C GLY A 88 3.57 14.58 -20.55
N GLY A 89 3.45 13.56 -19.69
CA GLY A 89 2.90 13.73 -18.34
C GLY A 89 3.98 14.21 -17.37
N GLU A 90 3.73 15.33 -16.71
CA GLU A 90 4.56 15.81 -15.61
C GLU A 90 3.89 15.45 -14.27
N PHE A 91 4.72 15.15 -13.27
CA PHE A 91 4.30 15.01 -11.87
C PHE A 91 5.42 15.48 -10.96
N ASP A 92 5.05 15.99 -9.78
CA ASP A 92 6.01 16.36 -8.76
C ASP A 92 6.50 15.13 -8.01
N TRP A 93 7.80 14.83 -8.13
CA TRP A 93 8.44 13.79 -7.32
C TRP A 93 8.98 14.35 -6.02
N ASN A 94 8.19 14.23 -4.96
CA ASN A 94 8.56 14.72 -3.64
C ASN A 94 9.71 13.89 -3.04
N ILE A 95 10.90 14.47 -2.92
CA ILE A 95 12.02 13.86 -2.20
C ILE A 95 11.85 14.01 -0.67
N LEU A 96 11.30 15.15 -0.24
CA LEU A 96 10.96 15.43 1.15
C LEU A 96 9.66 16.22 1.17
N ARG A 97 8.76 15.87 2.10
CA ARG A 97 7.55 16.65 2.35
C ARG A 97 7.27 16.74 3.84
N TYR A 98 6.57 17.80 4.24
CA TYR A 98 6.35 18.10 5.65
C TYR A 98 5.69 16.96 6.43
N ALA A 99 4.82 16.16 5.79
CA ALA A 99 4.22 15.00 6.42
C ALA A 99 5.26 13.97 6.89
N GLU A 100 6.35 13.76 6.15
CA GLU A 100 7.42 12.88 6.59
C GLU A 100 8.09 13.41 7.87
N VAL A 101 8.32 14.73 7.96
CA VAL A 101 8.89 15.38 9.15
C VAL A 101 8.01 15.12 10.38
N LEU A 102 6.68 15.22 10.22
CA LEU A 102 5.73 14.92 11.30
C LEU A 102 5.77 13.44 11.70
N LEU A 103 5.89 12.52 10.74
CA LEU A 103 5.99 11.09 11.00
C LEU A 103 7.31 10.73 11.71
N ILE A 104 8.43 11.31 11.28
CA ILE A 104 9.74 11.15 11.93
C ILE A 104 9.67 11.65 13.37
N TYR A 105 9.04 12.81 13.60
CA TYR A 105 8.84 13.35 14.95
C TYR A 105 8.05 12.38 15.85
N ALA A 106 6.91 11.89 15.37
CA ALA A 106 6.06 10.96 16.13
C ALA A 106 6.81 9.66 16.46
N GLU A 107 7.50 9.09 15.48
CA GLU A 107 8.29 7.87 15.68
C GLU A 107 9.42 8.10 16.68
N ALA A 108 10.20 9.18 16.54
CA ALA A 108 11.29 9.49 17.46
C ALA A 108 10.79 9.75 18.89
N LYS A 109 9.65 10.44 19.05
CA LYS A 109 9.01 10.64 20.35
C LYS A 109 8.63 9.33 21.00
N PHE A 110 7.97 8.46 20.25
CA PHE A 110 7.57 7.15 20.74
C PHE A 110 8.78 6.27 21.09
N GLU A 111 9.71 6.08 20.15
CA GLU A 111 10.84 5.15 20.32
C GLU A 111 11.82 5.58 21.43
N ARG A 112 11.86 6.87 21.79
CA ARG A 112 12.70 7.36 22.91
C ARG A 112 12.35 6.69 24.24
N ASN A 113 11.06 6.53 24.54
CA ASN A 113 10.58 6.08 25.85
C ASN A 113 9.48 4.99 25.75
N ASN A 114 9.22 4.45 24.56
CA ASN A 114 8.05 3.62 24.24
C ASN A 114 6.70 4.28 24.57
N GLN A 115 6.65 5.61 24.50
CA GLN A 115 5.48 6.42 24.89
C GLN A 115 5.45 7.71 24.07
N ILE A 116 4.23 8.16 23.72
CA ILE A 116 3.99 9.44 23.07
C ILE A 116 2.75 10.10 23.68
N SER A 117 2.80 11.41 23.93
CA SER A 117 1.66 12.12 24.50
C SER A 117 0.59 12.42 23.43
N ASP A 118 -0.66 12.62 23.85
CA ASP A 118 -1.72 13.05 22.92
C ASP A 118 -1.42 14.44 22.32
N ALA A 119 -0.70 15.31 23.04
CA ALA A 119 -0.24 16.59 22.51
C ALA A 119 0.78 16.42 21.37
N ASP A 120 1.74 15.50 21.53
CA ASP A 120 2.71 15.16 20.48
C ASP A 120 2.00 14.52 19.27
N LEU A 121 1.00 13.64 19.50
CA LEU A 121 0.16 13.07 18.44
C LEU A 121 -0.61 14.16 17.70
N ASN A 122 -1.15 15.15 18.42
CA ASN A 122 -1.93 16.26 17.86
C ASN A 122 -1.14 17.13 16.88
N ILE A 123 0.13 17.42 17.18
CA ILE A 123 0.98 18.21 16.29
C ILE A 123 1.64 17.39 15.17
N SER A 124 1.49 16.06 15.18
CA SER A 124 2.15 15.16 14.22
C SER A 124 1.16 14.27 13.46
N ILE A 125 0.88 13.06 13.95
CA ILE A 125 -0.01 12.07 13.32
C ILE A 125 -1.41 12.65 13.07
N ASN A 126 -1.99 13.32 14.06
CA ASN A 126 -3.36 13.81 13.96
C ASN A 126 -3.47 15.04 13.06
N ALA A 127 -2.39 15.79 12.84
CA ALA A 127 -2.37 16.83 11.80
C ALA A 127 -2.57 16.22 10.40
N LEU A 128 -1.98 15.05 10.15
CA LEU A 128 -2.16 14.29 8.89
C LEU A 128 -3.54 13.66 8.79
N ARG A 129 -4.00 13.01 9.88
CA ARG A 129 -5.32 12.38 9.92
C ARG A 129 -6.44 13.41 9.74
N SER A 130 -6.33 14.57 10.41
CA SER A 130 -7.30 15.66 10.26
C SER A 130 -7.37 16.20 8.83
N ARG A 131 -6.26 16.24 8.09
CA ARG A 131 -6.23 16.70 6.68
C ARG A 131 -7.16 15.88 5.80
N VAL A 132 -7.30 14.59 6.09
CA VAL A 132 -8.12 13.65 5.32
C VAL A 132 -9.38 13.22 6.06
N GLY A 133 -9.74 13.90 7.15
CA GLY A 133 -10.96 13.60 7.92
C GLY A 133 -10.94 12.28 8.70
N MET A 134 -9.76 11.70 8.96
CA MET A 134 -9.63 10.49 9.77
C MET A 134 -9.68 10.82 11.27
N PRO A 135 -10.31 9.98 12.12
CA PRO A 135 -10.41 10.20 13.56
C PRO A 135 -9.04 10.32 14.21
N ALA A 136 -8.90 11.21 15.19
CA ALA A 136 -7.65 11.39 15.92
C ALA A 136 -7.19 10.10 16.61
N LEU A 137 -5.91 9.78 16.49
CA LEU A 137 -5.25 8.75 17.27
C LEU A 137 -4.93 9.31 18.65
N THR A 138 -5.40 8.65 19.70
CA THR A 138 -5.10 9.00 21.10
C THR A 138 -4.66 7.76 21.87
N ASN A 139 -3.98 7.95 22.98
CA ASN A 139 -3.64 6.85 23.89
C ASN A 139 -4.90 6.12 24.38
N SER A 140 -5.98 6.86 24.66
CA SER A 140 -7.26 6.27 25.06
C SER A 140 -7.91 5.43 23.96
N PHE A 141 -7.86 5.89 22.70
CA PHE A 141 -8.38 5.15 21.55
C PHE A 141 -7.60 3.85 21.32
N VAL A 142 -6.27 3.92 21.39
CA VAL A 142 -5.39 2.75 21.24
C VAL A 142 -5.70 1.71 22.33
N GLN A 143 -5.81 2.15 23.58
CA GLN A 143 -6.11 1.26 24.71
C GLN A 143 -7.51 0.64 24.58
N ALA A 144 -8.54 1.45 24.32
CA ALA A 144 -9.93 1.00 24.26
C ALA A 144 -10.17 -0.07 23.18
N ASN A 145 -9.38 -0.04 22.10
CA ASN A 145 -9.53 -0.95 20.97
C ASN A 145 -8.48 -2.07 20.93
N GLY A 146 -7.62 -2.16 21.94
CA GLY A 146 -6.54 -3.15 22.01
C GLY A 146 -5.62 -3.07 20.79
N LEU A 147 -5.21 -1.85 20.45
CA LEU A 147 -4.23 -1.55 19.40
C LEU A 147 -2.84 -1.39 20.02
N ASP A 148 -1.81 -1.37 19.18
CA ASP A 148 -0.43 -1.09 19.59
C ASP A 148 0.03 0.25 18.98
N MET A 149 0.43 1.19 19.84
CA MET A 149 0.78 2.56 19.42
C MET A 149 1.95 2.57 18.41
N ARG A 150 2.95 1.70 18.58
CA ARG A 150 4.07 1.60 17.64
C ARG A 150 3.58 1.17 16.26
N THR A 151 2.71 0.15 16.22
CA THR A 151 2.08 -0.35 15.00
C THR A 151 1.23 0.73 14.33
N GLU A 152 0.45 1.51 15.09
CA GLU A 152 -0.35 2.62 14.53
C GLU A 152 0.53 3.71 13.91
N ILE A 153 1.61 4.13 14.59
CA ILE A 153 2.56 5.12 14.04
C ILE A 153 3.20 4.60 12.74
N ARG A 154 3.64 3.33 12.72
CA ARG A 154 4.23 2.71 11.53
C ARG A 154 3.22 2.51 10.40
N ARG A 155 1.95 2.23 10.72
CA ARG A 155 0.85 2.14 9.76
C ARG A 155 0.56 3.50 9.13
N GLU A 156 0.48 4.56 9.95
CA GLU A 156 0.28 5.92 9.45
C GLU A 156 1.40 6.31 8.48
N ARG A 157 2.67 5.99 8.81
CA ARG A 157 3.81 6.21 7.92
C ARG A 157 3.65 5.43 6.60
N MET A 158 3.26 4.15 6.68
CA MET A 158 3.06 3.31 5.49
C MET A 158 1.95 3.82 4.57
N VAL A 159 0.84 4.29 5.13
CA VAL A 159 -0.31 4.81 4.39
C VAL A 159 0.00 6.18 3.79
N GLU A 160 0.55 7.09 4.59
CA GLU A 160 0.85 8.44 4.16
C GLU A 160 1.86 8.43 3.02
N LEU A 161 2.98 7.70 3.17
CA LEU A 161 4.11 7.63 2.22
C LEU A 161 4.00 6.45 1.24
N ALA A 162 2.79 5.91 1.07
CA ALA A 162 2.48 4.86 0.10
C ALA A 162 3.02 5.21 -1.30
N PHE A 163 3.82 4.31 -1.89
CA PHE A 163 4.43 4.46 -3.23
C PHE A 163 5.47 5.58 -3.38
N GLU A 164 6.03 6.08 -2.28
CA GLU A 164 7.03 7.17 -2.30
C GLU A 164 8.47 6.67 -2.02
N GLY A 165 8.72 5.36 -2.15
CA GLY A 165 10.06 4.77 -2.03
C GLY A 165 10.52 4.40 -0.61
N PHE A 166 9.75 4.72 0.43
CA PHE A 166 10.20 4.53 1.82
C PHE A 166 10.07 3.12 2.40
N ARG A 167 9.12 2.30 1.89
CA ARG A 167 8.72 1.05 2.57
C ARG A 167 9.88 0.06 2.73
N TRP A 168 10.77 -0.04 1.75
CA TRP A 168 11.91 -0.95 1.80
C TRP A 168 12.86 -0.59 2.94
N ASP A 169 13.23 0.69 3.04
CA ASP A 169 14.15 1.17 4.06
C ASP A 169 13.52 1.21 5.44
N ASP A 170 12.23 1.53 5.53
CA ASP A 170 11.45 1.42 6.77
C ASP A 170 11.48 0.00 7.34
N LEU A 171 11.21 -1.02 6.51
CA LEU A 171 11.26 -2.42 6.95
C LEU A 171 12.66 -2.85 7.41
N ARG A 172 13.72 -2.37 6.73
CA ARG A 172 15.10 -2.68 7.07
C ARG A 172 15.53 -2.04 8.38
N ARG A 173 15.30 -0.74 8.55
CA ARG A 173 15.69 0.00 9.76
C ARG A 173 14.88 -0.41 10.99
N TRP A 174 13.64 -0.87 10.79
CA TRP A 174 12.83 -1.44 11.86
C TRP A 174 13.18 -2.89 12.22
N LYS A 175 14.10 -3.53 11.48
CA LYS A 175 14.43 -4.95 11.62
C LYS A 175 13.19 -5.85 11.49
N THR A 176 12.25 -5.48 10.62
CA THR A 176 11.05 -6.27 10.32
C THR A 176 11.07 -6.84 8.91
N ALA A 177 12.08 -6.51 8.10
CA ALA A 177 12.24 -7.03 6.75
C ALA A 177 12.26 -8.57 6.72
N GLU A 178 12.91 -9.20 7.71
CA GLU A 178 12.99 -10.66 7.84
C GLU A 178 11.66 -11.37 8.12
N THR A 179 10.67 -10.65 8.65
CA THR A 179 9.33 -11.21 8.92
C THR A 179 8.31 -10.77 7.89
N GLU A 180 8.43 -9.57 7.34
CA GLU A 180 7.46 -8.99 6.41
C GLU A 180 7.72 -9.36 4.95
N LEU A 181 8.99 -9.40 4.51
CA LEU A 181 9.31 -9.66 3.11
C LEU A 181 9.15 -11.13 2.69
N PRO A 182 9.33 -12.13 3.58
CA PRO A 182 9.06 -13.53 3.22
C PRO A 182 7.58 -13.91 3.11
N LYS A 183 6.63 -13.06 3.54
CA LYS A 183 5.18 -13.37 3.46
C LYS A 183 4.72 -13.48 2.00
N SER A 184 3.71 -14.29 1.70
CA SER A 184 3.13 -14.37 0.35
C SER A 184 2.70 -12.98 -0.17
N GLN A 185 2.87 -12.74 -1.47
CA GLN A 185 2.23 -11.60 -2.15
C GLN A 185 0.88 -12.04 -2.68
N LEU A 186 -0.18 -11.36 -2.25
CA LEU A 186 -1.55 -11.70 -2.56
C LEU A 186 -2.18 -10.65 -3.49
N SER A 187 -3.12 -11.09 -4.32
CA SER A 187 -4.01 -10.21 -5.09
C SER A 187 -5.12 -9.60 -4.21
N ILE A 188 -6.01 -8.83 -4.84
CA ILE A 188 -7.38 -8.62 -4.39
C ILE A 188 -8.03 -9.94 -3.99
N LYS A 189 -9.00 -9.89 -3.06
CA LYS A 189 -9.80 -11.06 -2.74
C LYS A 189 -10.71 -11.39 -3.92
N VAL A 190 -10.63 -12.64 -4.40
CA VAL A 190 -11.39 -13.11 -5.57
C VAL A 190 -12.47 -14.08 -5.15
N THR A 191 -12.14 -15.09 -4.35
CA THR A 191 -13.06 -16.18 -4.00
C THR A 191 -14.31 -15.68 -3.30
N GLY A 192 -15.48 -16.03 -3.85
CA GLY A 192 -16.77 -15.66 -3.27
C GLY A 192 -17.11 -14.17 -3.40
N THR A 193 -16.41 -13.44 -4.27
CA THR A 193 -16.66 -12.03 -4.57
C THR A 193 -17.17 -11.85 -6.00
N GLN A 194 -17.60 -10.65 -6.37
CA GLN A 194 -17.92 -10.32 -7.76
C GLN A 194 -16.76 -10.57 -8.74
N TRP A 195 -15.50 -10.57 -8.28
CA TRP A 195 -14.33 -10.84 -9.13
C TRP A 195 -14.24 -12.29 -9.61
N ASP A 196 -14.87 -13.23 -8.89
CA ASP A 196 -14.96 -14.65 -9.24
C ASP A 196 -15.89 -14.91 -10.44
N SER A 197 -16.62 -13.87 -10.88
CA SER A 197 -17.54 -13.97 -12.00
C SER A 197 -16.85 -13.76 -13.34
N LYS A 198 -17.34 -14.43 -14.39
CA LYS A 198 -16.88 -14.19 -15.78
C LYS A 198 -17.24 -12.80 -16.30
N LYS A 199 -18.33 -12.22 -15.79
CA LYS A 199 -18.84 -10.92 -16.18
C LYS A 199 -19.17 -10.07 -14.95
N ILE A 200 -18.52 -8.92 -14.85
CA ILE A 200 -18.77 -7.92 -13.82
C ILE A 200 -19.67 -6.84 -14.44
N THR A 201 -20.79 -6.56 -13.79
CA THR A 201 -21.68 -5.46 -14.18
C THR A 201 -21.65 -4.39 -13.09
N LEU A 202 -21.38 -3.15 -13.48
CA LEU A 202 -21.40 -1.99 -12.59
C LEU A 202 -21.80 -0.75 -13.38
N ASP A 203 -22.58 0.13 -12.75
CA ASP A 203 -23.02 1.41 -13.34
C ASP A 203 -23.64 1.23 -14.75
N GLY A 204 -24.35 0.11 -14.98
CA GLY A 204 -25.01 -0.23 -16.24
C GLY A 204 -24.12 -0.80 -17.35
N SER A 205 -22.81 -0.91 -17.12
CA SER A 205 -21.85 -1.48 -18.06
C SER A 205 -21.39 -2.86 -17.62
N SER A 206 -21.18 -3.77 -18.58
CA SER A 206 -20.73 -5.15 -18.32
C SER A 206 -19.37 -5.41 -18.93
N TYR A 207 -18.50 -6.03 -18.15
CA TYR A 207 -17.09 -6.22 -18.44
C TYR A 207 -16.68 -7.67 -18.26
N THR A 208 -15.72 -8.15 -19.06
CA THR A 208 -15.16 -9.49 -18.89
C THR A 208 -14.01 -9.43 -17.89
N SER A 209 -14.16 -10.08 -16.74
CA SER A 209 -13.12 -10.12 -15.70
C SER A 209 -12.06 -11.15 -16.06
N TYR A 210 -10.85 -10.79 -16.43
CA TYR A 210 -9.81 -11.82 -16.67
C TYR A 210 -9.25 -12.43 -15.36
N PHE A 211 -9.74 -12.03 -14.18
CA PHE A 211 -9.38 -12.69 -12.93
C PHE A 211 -9.85 -14.16 -12.88
N TYR A 212 -10.91 -14.54 -13.60
CA TYR A 212 -11.27 -15.97 -13.73
C TYR A 212 -10.24 -16.75 -14.57
N ASP A 213 -9.57 -16.10 -15.53
CA ASP A 213 -8.62 -16.71 -16.47
C ASP A 213 -7.18 -16.82 -15.95
N LEU A 214 -6.85 -16.19 -14.81
CA LEU A 214 -5.52 -16.32 -14.18
C LEU A 214 -5.24 -17.73 -13.61
N GLY A 215 -6.00 -18.75 -14.02
CA GLY A 215 -5.85 -20.16 -13.65
C GLY A 215 -6.24 -20.49 -12.21
N GLU A 216 -6.21 -21.79 -11.89
CA GLU A 216 -6.24 -22.37 -10.54
C GLU A 216 -4.93 -22.10 -9.80
N GLY A 217 -4.51 -20.83 -9.73
CA GLY A 217 -3.39 -20.44 -8.88
C GLY A 217 -3.67 -20.80 -7.43
N GLN A 218 -2.60 -21.02 -6.65
CA GLN A 218 -2.75 -21.23 -5.20
C GLN A 218 -3.54 -20.06 -4.59
N LEU A 219 -4.49 -20.40 -3.72
CA LEU A 219 -5.29 -19.43 -2.98
C LEU A 219 -4.80 -19.35 -1.54
N GLU A 220 -4.78 -18.14 -1.00
CA GLU A 220 -4.54 -17.87 0.42
C GLU A 220 -5.57 -16.84 0.87
N ASN A 221 -6.42 -17.21 1.84
CA ASN A 221 -7.52 -16.37 2.35
C ASN A 221 -8.49 -15.84 1.29
N GLY A 222 -8.66 -16.58 0.18
CA GLY A 222 -9.51 -16.20 -0.95
C GLY A 222 -8.87 -15.21 -1.93
N CYS A 223 -7.60 -14.87 -1.74
CA CYS A 223 -6.79 -14.11 -2.69
C CYS A 223 -5.93 -15.05 -3.53
N LYS A 224 -5.61 -14.68 -4.77
CA LYS A 224 -4.63 -15.39 -5.58
C LYS A 224 -3.23 -15.10 -5.05
N VAL A 225 -2.42 -16.15 -4.92
CA VAL A 225 -1.01 -16.03 -4.56
C VAL A 225 -0.21 -15.65 -5.80
N LEU A 226 0.31 -14.42 -5.82
CA LEU A 226 1.15 -13.90 -6.91
C LEU A 226 2.58 -14.42 -6.79
N GLN A 227 3.06 -14.48 -5.54
CA GLN A 227 4.34 -15.06 -5.21
C GLN A 227 4.20 -15.74 -3.83
N PRO A 228 4.34 -17.07 -3.74
CA PRO A 228 4.19 -17.79 -2.49
C PRO A 228 5.34 -17.48 -1.53
N ALA A 229 5.07 -17.53 -0.22
CA ALA A 229 6.09 -17.35 0.81
C ALA A 229 7.32 -18.27 0.61
N SER A 230 7.13 -19.49 0.09
CA SER A 230 8.22 -20.43 -0.22
C SER A 230 9.22 -19.94 -1.26
N GLN A 231 8.86 -18.95 -2.07
CA GLN A 231 9.73 -18.33 -3.08
C GLN A 231 10.26 -16.95 -2.64
N ARG A 232 9.86 -16.47 -1.46
CA ARG A 232 10.28 -15.16 -0.94
C ARG A 232 11.21 -15.39 0.23
N THR A 233 12.50 -15.14 0.00
CA THR A 233 13.54 -15.33 1.01
C THR A 233 14.10 -13.98 1.44
N PHE A 234 14.41 -13.88 2.73
CA PHE A 234 15.16 -12.79 3.29
C PHE A 234 16.09 -13.39 4.35
N ASP A 235 17.39 -13.36 4.09
CA ASP A 235 18.43 -13.83 5.00
C ASP A 235 18.83 -12.69 5.96
N PRO A 236 18.53 -12.80 7.28
CA PRO A 236 18.85 -11.77 8.26
C PRO A 236 20.35 -11.48 8.44
N GLU A 237 21.23 -12.42 8.06
CA GLU A 237 22.69 -12.25 8.14
C GLU A 237 23.25 -11.52 6.92
N LYS A 238 22.48 -11.41 5.84
CA LYS A 238 22.93 -10.93 4.53
C LYS A 238 22.13 -9.74 4.00
N ASN A 239 20.79 -9.87 3.94
CA ASN A 239 19.95 -9.01 3.12
C ASN A 239 19.57 -7.66 3.76
N TYR A 240 19.98 -7.41 5.01
CA TYR A 240 19.87 -6.06 5.59
C TYR A 240 20.86 -5.07 4.98
N LEU A 241 21.95 -5.54 4.38
CA LEU A 241 22.92 -4.72 3.66
C LEU A 241 22.92 -5.12 2.19
N LEU A 242 23.10 -4.14 1.30
CA LEU A 242 23.25 -4.39 -0.13
C LEU A 242 24.69 -4.83 -0.41
N PRO A 243 24.95 -5.70 -1.40
CA PRO A 243 26.31 -6.02 -1.79
C PRO A 243 27.02 -4.76 -2.29
N ILE A 244 28.28 -4.60 -1.91
CA ILE A 244 29.19 -3.72 -2.62
C ILE A 244 29.40 -4.34 -4.01
N PRO A 245 29.27 -3.58 -5.12
CA PRO A 245 29.39 -4.14 -6.45
C PRO A 245 30.74 -4.85 -6.63
N THR A 246 30.74 -6.10 -7.13
CA THR A 246 31.93 -6.95 -7.23
C THR A 246 33.09 -6.28 -7.97
N LYS A 247 32.78 -5.45 -8.96
CA LYS A 247 33.79 -4.67 -9.69
C LYS A 247 34.55 -3.69 -8.79
N GLN A 248 33.89 -3.09 -7.80
CA GLN A 248 34.55 -2.18 -6.85
C GLN A 248 35.47 -2.94 -5.90
N ILE A 249 35.05 -4.12 -5.43
CA ILE A 249 35.89 -5.02 -4.62
C ILE A 249 37.15 -5.42 -5.42
N SER A 250 37.01 -5.77 -6.71
CA SER A 250 38.17 -6.15 -7.53
C SER A 250 39.12 -5.00 -7.87
N LEU A 251 38.71 -3.75 -7.71
CA LEU A 251 39.53 -2.57 -7.99
C LEU A 251 40.29 -2.05 -6.77
N ASN A 252 39.86 -2.42 -5.57
CA ASN A 252 40.42 -1.94 -4.32
C ASN A 252 40.52 -3.08 -3.30
N ASP A 253 41.72 -3.64 -3.15
CA ASP A 253 41.99 -4.75 -2.24
C ASP A 253 41.78 -4.39 -0.75
N SER A 254 41.65 -3.10 -0.41
CA SER A 254 41.30 -2.65 0.95
C SER A 254 39.78 -2.56 1.19
N LEU A 255 38.95 -2.78 0.17
CA LEU A 255 37.49 -2.72 0.28
C LEU A 255 36.93 -4.10 0.61
N GLU A 256 36.47 -4.28 1.85
CA GLU A 256 35.83 -5.50 2.29
C GLU A 256 34.35 -5.54 1.89
N GLN A 257 33.84 -6.73 1.57
CA GLN A 257 32.43 -6.94 1.24
C GLN A 257 31.56 -6.88 2.51
N ASN A 258 30.29 -6.49 2.33
CA ASN A 258 29.29 -6.63 3.39
C ASN A 258 29.12 -8.11 3.82
N PRO A 259 28.78 -8.39 5.09
CA PRO A 259 28.67 -9.76 5.58
C PRO A 259 27.81 -10.66 4.66
N LYS A 260 28.34 -11.86 4.37
CA LYS A 260 27.68 -12.96 3.62
C LYS A 260 27.34 -12.67 2.15
N TRP A 261 27.85 -11.58 1.57
CA TRP A 261 27.75 -11.29 0.14
C TRP A 261 28.92 -11.81 -0.69
#